data_AF-A0A925ZJZ0-F1
#
_entry.id   AF-A0A925ZJZ0-F1
#
_cell.length_a   1.000
_cell.length_b   1.000
_cell.length_c   1.000
_cell.angle_alpha   90.00
_cell.angle_beta   90.00
_cell.angle_gamma   90.00
#
_symmetry.space_group_name_H-M   'P 1'
#
loop_
_entity.id
_entity.type
_entity.pdbx_description
1 polymer ?
#
loop_
_entity_poly.entity_id
_entity_poly.type
_entity_poly.pdbx_seq_one_letter_code
_entity_poly.pdbx_strand_id
1 'polypeptide(L)'
;LVDATDSLRTIAQKVNSANSGVTASIIDGGTGSNYLTFTANATGAKNKVQLADLSGDTILSDLGVLGGVPAIRETITNGATSMVFAKNSDPVGTMMNAQGVGAASFTVNGTTVNIDLSTDNLQTIANSINAAVSGVSASVRSVTENGTTSYKLDIAGTAGTPTFSDVSGNALASLGITQRSFANQLVTAQDAAYSLDGVNLTSATNSITTAIPNATLTLLKSNETTPETSTLSLSKDTAAIKAKIGTFKDAYNDAIDFIRTYSQFDKESFASGPLFGDPVAGQLEQQISSMIFSNIPGLTGTYTNLTSIGFNLDDQGKLTLDEGVLTTAISAAPNDLANMFKTSGLGSTNELQYISSSAKSIASGTSAYDVNITALATKGSYTGETAQTLASTATEILSFGGSMIGTTPYALTINSGSSLSDTVTRINSDSKLKDLVLASIDGTGKLKIESKKFGAGGNFSVISNLAAATDNSGIGALAAGTTVTGTDVQGTINGEAATGNGQFLVGNVGNAKTEGLQILYTGTTTGLVGSMSLRKGMGTQTNDLMTTFLDSVNGTLTASDKTLKSQFDDIDSQITDLNTRMALKRADLQAKFTRMEEAISKIQSQGSQLAALKTTS
;
A
#
# COMPACT_ATOMS: atom_id res chain seq x y z
N LEU A 1 -2.68 36.13 -21.45
CA LEU A 1 -3.49 35.21 -22.29
C LEU A 1 -4.87 35.80 -22.62
N VAL A 2 -5.33 36.86 -21.95
CA VAL A 2 -6.52 37.61 -22.38
C VAL A 2 -6.07 38.72 -23.34
N ASP A 3 -6.69 38.78 -24.52
CA ASP A 3 -6.42 39.78 -25.55
C ASP A 3 -7.59 40.77 -25.65
N ALA A 4 -7.34 42.00 -26.11
CA ALA A 4 -8.38 43.03 -26.21
C ALA A 4 -9.56 42.64 -27.13
N THR A 5 -9.36 41.66 -28.02
CA THR A 5 -10.40 41.14 -28.92
C THR A 5 -11.14 39.92 -28.36
N ASP A 6 -10.76 39.41 -27.18
CA ASP A 6 -11.40 38.24 -26.61
C ASP A 6 -12.84 38.54 -26.16
N SER A 7 -13.75 37.65 -26.54
CA SER A 7 -15.10 37.62 -25.95
C SER A 7 -15.06 36.97 -24.57
N LEU A 8 -16.08 37.20 -23.73
CA LEU A 8 -16.24 36.47 -22.45
C LEU A 8 -16.20 34.94 -22.66
N ARG A 9 -16.68 34.45 -23.81
CA ARG A 9 -16.67 33.01 -24.14
C ARG A 9 -15.26 32.52 -24.38
N THR A 10 -14.47 33.30 -25.11
CA THR A 10 -13.06 33.01 -25.36
C THR A 10 -12.27 33.02 -24.05
N ILE A 11 -12.54 34.00 -23.16
CA ILE A 11 -11.91 34.07 -21.83
C ILE A 11 -12.26 32.83 -21.00
N ALA A 12 -13.53 32.45 -20.92
CA ALA A 12 -13.96 31.26 -20.18
C ALA A 12 -13.29 29.97 -20.71
N GLN A 13 -13.20 29.83 -22.04
CA GLN A 13 -12.50 28.70 -22.68
C GLN A 13 -11.01 28.68 -22.35
N LYS A 14 -10.33 29.84 -22.40
CA LYS A 14 -8.91 29.95 -22.04
C LYS A 14 -8.67 29.55 -20.58
N VAL A 15 -9.54 29.97 -19.65
CA VAL A 15 -9.46 29.59 -18.23
C VAL A 15 -9.68 28.09 -18.04
N ASN A 16 -10.73 27.52 -18.64
CA ASN A 16 -11.01 26.09 -18.54
C ASN A 16 -9.91 25.22 -19.16
N SER A 17 -9.27 25.70 -20.24
CA SER A 17 -8.15 25.00 -20.89
C SER A 17 -6.85 25.05 -20.07
N ALA A 18 -6.71 26.01 -19.16
CA ALA A 18 -5.55 26.12 -18.27
C ALA A 18 -5.58 25.08 -17.13
N ASN A 19 -6.70 24.40 -16.91
CA ASN A 19 -6.90 23.35 -15.91
C ASN A 19 -6.41 23.74 -14.49
N SER A 20 -6.62 25.00 -14.11
CA SER A 20 -6.09 25.57 -12.86
C SER A 20 -6.93 25.27 -11.62
N GLY A 21 -7.75 24.21 -11.65
CA GLY A 21 -8.68 23.87 -10.56
C GLY A 21 -9.88 24.81 -10.44
N VAL A 22 -10.10 25.68 -11.43
CA VAL A 22 -11.23 26.61 -11.51
C VAL A 22 -11.96 26.38 -12.83
N THR A 23 -13.29 26.33 -12.77
CA THR A 23 -14.18 26.34 -13.93
C THR A 23 -14.73 27.76 -14.14
N ALA A 24 -14.56 28.29 -15.34
CA ALA A 24 -15.19 29.51 -15.80
C ALA A 24 -16.44 29.22 -16.63
N SER A 25 -17.54 29.91 -16.36
CA SER A 25 -18.81 29.77 -17.07
C SER A 25 -19.42 31.13 -17.40
N ILE A 26 -20.31 31.16 -18.40
CA ILE A 26 -21.09 32.36 -18.72
C ILE A 26 -22.53 32.12 -18.31
N ILE A 27 -23.09 33.06 -17.56
CA ILE A 27 -24.50 33.10 -17.21
C ILE A 27 -25.17 34.23 -17.97
N ASP A 28 -26.23 33.92 -18.72
CA ASP A 28 -27.11 34.91 -19.32
C ASP A 28 -28.03 35.48 -18.24
N GLY A 29 -27.88 36.76 -17.93
CA GLY A 29 -28.69 37.47 -16.95
C GLY A 29 -29.99 38.05 -17.52
N GLY A 30 -30.25 37.87 -18.82
CA GLY A 30 -31.33 38.54 -19.53
C GLY A 30 -31.03 40.02 -19.81
N THR A 31 -31.89 40.68 -20.60
CA THR A 31 -31.78 42.11 -20.95
C THR A 31 -30.40 42.54 -21.49
N GLY A 32 -29.68 41.64 -22.18
CA GLY A 32 -28.37 41.91 -22.76
C GLY A 32 -27.18 41.83 -21.78
N SER A 33 -27.39 41.38 -20.54
CA SER A 33 -26.33 41.20 -19.55
C SER A 33 -25.76 39.79 -19.58
N ASN A 34 -24.44 39.66 -19.69
CA ASN A 34 -23.73 38.38 -19.58
C ASN A 34 -22.71 38.46 -18.43
N TYR A 35 -22.69 37.44 -17.58
CA TYR A 35 -21.79 37.36 -16.43
C TYR A 35 -20.79 36.23 -16.60
N LEU A 36 -19.50 36.53 -16.44
CA LEU A 36 -18.45 35.54 -16.34
C LEU A 36 -18.33 35.11 -14.87
N THR A 37 -18.55 33.83 -14.58
CA THR A 37 -18.43 33.25 -13.25
C THR A 37 -17.23 32.34 -13.16
N PHE A 38 -16.60 32.31 -11.98
CA PHE A 38 -15.49 31.42 -11.65
C PHE A 38 -15.88 30.57 -10.45
N THR A 39 -15.70 29.26 -10.55
CA THR A 39 -16.05 28.32 -9.49
C THR A 39 -14.89 27.35 -9.27
N ALA A 40 -14.49 27.15 -8.02
CA ALA A 40 -13.47 26.15 -7.69
C ALA A 40 -14.02 24.74 -7.97
N ASN A 41 -13.18 23.87 -8.52
CA ASN A 41 -13.56 22.49 -8.82
C ASN A 41 -13.64 21.63 -7.55
N ALA A 42 -12.96 22.06 -6.48
CA ALA A 42 -12.95 21.39 -5.18
C ALA A 42 -13.67 22.24 -4.12
N THR A 43 -14.35 21.57 -3.19
CA THR A 43 -14.99 22.22 -2.02
C THR A 43 -13.99 22.50 -0.91
N GLY A 44 -14.39 23.26 0.12
CA GLY A 44 -13.52 23.60 1.25
C GLY A 44 -12.99 25.02 1.21
N ALA A 45 -12.77 25.61 2.38
CA ALA A 45 -12.30 26.99 2.54
C ALA A 45 -10.91 27.20 1.92
N LYS A 46 -10.05 26.17 1.95
CA LYS A 46 -8.72 26.19 1.32
C LYS A 46 -8.77 26.30 -0.21
N ASN A 47 -9.86 25.85 -0.84
CA ASN A 47 -10.01 25.84 -2.30
C ASN A 47 -10.70 27.11 -2.83
N LYS A 48 -10.71 28.19 -2.04
CA LYS A 48 -11.19 29.50 -2.48
C LYS A 48 -10.48 29.92 -3.77
N VAL A 49 -11.26 30.28 -4.79
CA VAL A 49 -10.71 30.85 -6.03
C VAL A 49 -9.86 32.07 -5.71
N GLN A 50 -8.70 32.20 -6.35
CA GLN A 50 -7.87 33.40 -6.31
C GLN A 50 -7.71 33.93 -7.73
N LEU A 51 -7.87 35.24 -7.89
CA LEU A 51 -7.70 35.95 -9.15
C LEU A 51 -6.76 37.14 -8.90
N ALA A 52 -5.82 37.36 -9.81
CA ALA A 52 -4.91 38.50 -9.79
C ALA A 52 -4.50 38.85 -11.22
N ASP A 53 -4.36 40.15 -11.50
CA ASP A 53 -3.77 40.64 -12.74
C ASP A 53 -2.25 40.59 -12.59
N LEU A 54 -1.53 39.87 -13.47
CA LEU A 54 -0.09 39.60 -13.29
C LEU A 54 0.83 40.68 -13.90
N SER A 55 0.38 41.36 -14.95
CA SER A 55 1.16 42.32 -15.75
C SER A 55 1.05 43.78 -15.28
N GLY A 56 0.38 44.05 -14.15
CA GLY A 56 0.07 45.42 -13.73
C GLY A 56 -1.20 46.01 -14.36
N ASP A 57 -1.83 45.29 -15.30
CA ASP A 57 -3.10 45.69 -15.91
C ASP A 57 -4.26 45.60 -14.91
N THR A 58 -5.39 46.23 -15.24
CA THR A 58 -6.61 46.25 -14.41
C THR A 58 -7.73 45.38 -14.97
N ILE A 59 -7.42 44.41 -15.84
CA ILE A 59 -8.39 43.64 -16.64
C ILE A 59 -9.49 43.05 -15.75
N LEU A 60 -9.14 42.42 -14.63
CA LEU A 60 -10.13 41.81 -13.73
C LEU A 60 -11.03 42.85 -13.05
N SER A 61 -10.57 44.08 -12.88
CA SER A 61 -11.37 45.20 -12.37
C SER A 61 -12.26 45.78 -13.47
N ASP A 62 -11.74 45.90 -14.68
CA ASP A 62 -12.47 46.40 -15.85
C ASP A 62 -13.59 45.43 -16.27
N LEU A 63 -13.37 44.13 -16.09
CA LEU A 63 -14.39 43.09 -16.21
C LEU A 63 -15.38 43.05 -15.02
N GLY A 64 -15.17 43.87 -13.99
CA GLY A 64 -16.02 43.91 -12.80
C GLY A 64 -15.97 42.62 -11.96
N VAL A 65 -14.89 41.84 -12.06
CA VAL A 65 -14.71 40.60 -11.28
C VAL A 65 -14.09 40.92 -9.91
N LEU A 66 -13.09 41.80 -9.90
CA LEU A 66 -12.42 42.28 -8.69
C LEU A 66 -12.80 43.73 -8.36
N GLY A 67 -12.81 44.06 -7.08
CA GLY A 67 -13.11 45.39 -6.56
C GLY A 67 -12.39 45.67 -5.23
N GLY A 68 -12.62 46.87 -4.68
CA GLY A 68 -12.01 47.29 -3.41
C GLY A 68 -10.50 47.53 -3.48
N VAL A 69 -9.90 47.81 -2.32
CA VAL A 69 -8.45 48.06 -2.15
C VAL A 69 -7.73 46.75 -1.84
N PRO A 70 -6.50 46.50 -2.34
CA PRO A 70 -5.72 45.35 -1.95
C PRO A 70 -5.53 45.26 -0.43
N ALA A 71 -5.71 44.06 0.13
CA ALA A 71 -5.45 43.75 1.53
C ALA A 71 -4.64 42.45 1.65
N ILE A 72 -4.06 42.20 2.81
CA ILE A 72 -3.33 40.94 3.08
C ILE A 72 -4.25 39.75 2.82
N ARG A 73 -3.78 38.77 2.03
CA ARG A 73 -4.58 37.59 1.67
C ARG A 73 -4.71 36.62 2.83
N GLU A 74 -3.57 36.20 3.35
CA GLU A 74 -3.42 35.27 4.46
C GLU A 74 -2.47 35.87 5.47
N THR A 75 -2.97 36.06 6.69
CA THR A 75 -2.15 36.54 7.81
C THR A 75 -1.42 35.37 8.46
N ILE A 76 -0.21 35.67 8.93
CA ILE A 76 0.55 34.86 9.88
C ILE A 76 0.82 35.71 11.12
N THR A 77 1.36 35.13 12.18
CA THR A 77 1.77 35.90 13.37
C THR A 77 2.69 37.04 12.95
N ASN A 78 2.24 38.29 13.17
CA ASN A 78 2.93 39.52 12.79
C ASN A 78 3.32 39.60 11.30
N GLY A 79 2.55 39.01 10.38
CA GLY A 79 2.96 38.96 8.98
C GLY A 79 1.91 38.53 7.96
N ALA A 80 2.38 38.27 6.74
CA ALA A 80 1.61 37.73 5.63
C ALA A 80 2.33 36.54 4.98
N THR A 81 1.58 35.65 4.32
CA THR A 81 2.14 34.49 3.60
C THR A 81 1.65 34.42 2.16
N SER A 82 2.51 33.96 1.26
CA SER A 82 2.25 33.84 -0.18
C SER A 82 1.32 32.68 -0.50
N MET A 83 0.90 32.56 -1.77
CA MET A 83 0.25 31.33 -2.23
C MET A 83 1.23 30.15 -2.24
N VAL A 84 0.71 28.96 -2.49
CA VAL A 84 1.51 27.75 -2.58
C VAL A 84 2.20 27.67 -3.93
N PHE A 85 3.48 27.34 -3.91
CA PHE A 85 4.34 27.18 -5.07
C PHE A 85 4.95 25.77 -5.05
N ALA A 86 4.98 25.09 -6.19
CA ALA A 86 5.45 23.70 -6.28
C ALA A 86 6.95 23.50 -5.92
N LYS A 87 7.76 24.55 -6.00
CA LYS A 87 9.22 24.57 -5.86
C LYS A 87 9.69 25.89 -5.26
N ASN A 88 10.86 25.87 -4.64
CA ASN A 88 11.56 27.07 -4.16
C ASN A 88 12.61 27.59 -5.17
N SER A 89 13.09 26.72 -6.08
CA SER A 89 14.25 26.99 -6.93
C SER A 89 13.94 27.66 -8.26
N ASP A 90 12.74 27.45 -8.79
CA ASP A 90 12.36 27.88 -10.13
C ASP A 90 11.82 29.33 -10.09
N PRO A 91 12.00 30.13 -11.16
CA PRO A 91 11.45 31.48 -11.20
C PRO A 91 9.93 31.49 -11.03
N VAL A 92 9.42 32.43 -10.24
CA VAL A 92 7.99 32.50 -9.87
C VAL A 92 7.08 32.58 -11.11
N GLY A 93 7.45 33.39 -12.10
CA GLY A 93 6.71 33.54 -13.35
C GLY A 93 6.60 32.24 -14.15
N THR A 94 7.66 31.42 -14.16
CA THR A 94 7.64 30.09 -14.81
C THR A 94 6.68 29.16 -14.08
N MET A 95 6.72 29.18 -12.75
CA MET A 95 5.85 28.33 -11.93
C MET A 95 4.37 28.70 -12.04
N MET A 96 4.07 29.96 -12.32
CA MET A 96 2.71 30.45 -12.58
C MET A 96 2.26 30.24 -14.02
N ASN A 97 3.14 29.74 -14.90
CA ASN A 97 2.94 29.73 -16.35
C ASN A 97 2.52 31.11 -16.88
N ALA A 98 3.09 32.17 -16.30
CA ALA A 98 2.73 33.54 -16.58
C ALA A 98 3.44 34.06 -17.83
N GLN A 99 2.72 34.81 -18.65
CA GLN A 99 3.25 35.48 -19.85
C GLN A 99 3.27 36.99 -19.61
N GLY A 100 4.36 37.66 -19.98
CA GLY A 100 4.50 39.10 -19.83
C GLY A 100 4.78 39.59 -18.40
N VAL A 101 5.19 38.70 -17.49
CA VAL A 101 5.73 39.08 -16.17
C VAL A 101 7.21 39.41 -16.30
N GLY A 102 7.70 40.37 -15.52
CA GLY A 102 9.08 40.84 -15.54
C GLY A 102 9.44 41.64 -14.29
N ALA A 103 10.31 42.63 -14.44
CA ALA A 103 10.68 43.55 -13.37
C ALA A 103 9.45 44.23 -12.75
N ALA A 104 9.38 44.17 -11.42
CA ALA A 104 8.30 44.73 -10.62
C ALA A 104 8.86 45.34 -9.33
N SER A 105 8.11 46.27 -8.75
CA SER A 105 8.48 46.88 -7.47
C SER A 105 7.28 47.04 -6.55
N PHE A 106 7.53 46.87 -5.26
CA PHE A 106 6.54 47.03 -4.21
C PHE A 106 7.17 47.63 -2.97
N THR A 107 6.37 48.04 -2.01
CA THR A 107 6.83 48.54 -0.71
C THR A 107 6.46 47.60 0.42
N VAL A 108 7.37 47.49 1.39
CA VAL A 108 7.13 46.90 2.70
C VAL A 108 7.46 47.95 3.75
N ASN A 109 6.51 48.31 4.61
CA ASN A 109 6.65 49.44 5.54
C ASN A 109 7.12 50.74 4.86
N GLY A 110 6.65 50.99 3.63
CA GLY A 110 7.03 52.15 2.82
C GLY A 110 8.42 52.08 2.17
N THR A 111 9.21 51.03 2.42
CA THR A 111 10.53 50.83 1.80
C THR A 111 10.39 50.02 0.52
N THR A 112 10.97 50.49 -0.58
CA THR A 112 10.86 49.84 -1.90
C THR A 112 11.72 48.58 -1.99
N VAL A 113 11.13 47.51 -2.52
CA VAL A 113 11.77 46.25 -2.89
C VAL A 113 11.58 46.06 -4.39
N ASN A 114 12.68 45.82 -5.10
CA ASN A 114 12.65 45.51 -6.53
C ASN A 114 12.89 44.02 -6.72
N ILE A 115 12.10 43.39 -7.58
CA ILE A 115 12.23 41.99 -7.96
C ILE A 115 11.99 41.84 -9.47
N ASP A 116 12.29 40.67 -10.01
CA ASP A 116 11.89 40.29 -11.36
C ASP A 116 11.25 38.91 -11.34
N LEU A 117 9.93 38.83 -11.54
CA LEU A 117 9.20 37.56 -11.46
C LEU A 117 9.60 36.58 -12.57
N SER A 118 10.24 37.04 -13.65
CA SER A 118 10.72 36.16 -14.73
C SER A 118 12.00 35.42 -14.37
N THR A 119 12.80 35.95 -13.44
CA THR A 119 14.11 35.37 -13.05
C THR A 119 14.19 34.97 -11.58
N ASP A 120 13.49 35.67 -10.69
CA ASP A 120 13.58 35.47 -9.26
C ASP A 120 12.71 34.30 -8.79
N ASN A 121 13.27 33.50 -7.88
CA ASN A 121 12.58 32.42 -7.18
C ASN A 121 12.21 32.87 -5.75
N LEU A 122 11.49 32.03 -5.00
CA LEU A 122 11.01 32.43 -3.67
C LEU A 122 12.15 32.78 -2.69
N GLN A 123 13.29 32.07 -2.78
CA GLN A 123 14.44 32.34 -1.93
C GLN A 123 15.12 33.66 -2.28
N THR A 124 15.26 33.98 -3.57
CA THR A 124 15.87 35.26 -3.98
C THR A 124 14.96 36.42 -3.61
N ILE A 125 13.64 36.28 -3.74
CA ILE A 125 12.67 37.28 -3.29
C ILE A 125 12.75 37.49 -1.76
N ALA A 126 12.82 36.40 -0.98
CA ALA A 126 12.99 36.50 0.47
C ALA A 126 14.27 37.27 0.85
N ASN A 127 15.38 36.97 0.16
CA ASN A 127 16.66 37.66 0.38
C ASN A 127 16.58 39.15 0.02
N SER A 128 15.92 39.50 -1.09
CA SER A 128 15.72 40.90 -1.51
C SER A 128 14.92 41.69 -0.47
N ILE A 129 13.88 41.10 0.12
CA ILE A 129 13.11 41.73 1.20
C ILE A 129 13.96 41.93 2.45
N ASN A 130 14.68 40.89 2.89
CA ASN A 130 15.55 40.95 4.08
C ASN A 130 16.69 41.97 3.93
N ALA A 131 17.21 42.13 2.72
CA ALA A 131 18.27 43.10 2.44
C ALA A 131 17.74 44.54 2.39
N ALA A 132 16.52 44.74 1.87
CA ALA A 132 15.95 46.07 1.66
C ALA A 132 15.26 46.63 2.92
N VAL A 133 14.69 45.79 3.79
CA VAL A 133 13.72 46.23 4.81
C VAL A 133 14.17 45.80 6.21
N SER A 134 14.66 46.75 7.01
CA SER A 134 15.01 46.49 8.41
C SER A 134 13.76 46.21 9.27
N GLY A 135 13.86 45.28 10.23
CA GLY A 135 12.75 44.94 11.13
C GLY A 135 11.68 44.03 10.50
N VAL A 136 11.99 43.46 9.32
CA VAL A 136 11.19 42.43 8.65
C VAL A 136 12.05 41.20 8.40
N SER A 137 11.46 40.02 8.50
CA SER A 137 12.05 38.73 8.19
C SER A 137 11.18 38.02 7.16
N ALA A 138 11.74 37.79 5.98
CA ALA A 138 11.16 36.99 4.91
C ALA A 138 11.87 35.63 4.85
N SER A 139 11.10 34.55 4.78
CA SER A 139 11.63 33.18 4.73
C SER A 139 10.75 32.26 3.90
N VAL A 140 11.34 31.20 3.34
CA VAL A 140 10.60 30.19 2.59
C VAL A 140 10.35 28.98 3.47
N ARG A 141 9.07 28.62 3.62
CA ARG A 141 8.63 27.46 4.39
C ARG A 141 8.14 26.37 3.46
N SER A 142 8.58 25.14 3.70
CA SER A 142 8.01 23.96 3.04
C SER A 142 6.72 23.51 3.73
N VAL A 143 5.78 23.01 2.92
CA VAL A 143 4.49 22.46 3.34
C VAL A 143 4.33 21.12 2.65
N THR A 144 4.19 20.04 3.42
CA THR A 144 3.92 18.72 2.86
C THR A 144 2.51 18.30 3.22
N GLU A 145 1.64 18.22 2.22
CA GLU A 145 0.27 17.71 2.35
C GLU A 145 0.10 16.52 1.39
N ASN A 146 -0.46 15.41 1.86
CA ASN A 146 -0.69 14.19 1.06
C ASN A 146 0.54 13.68 0.28
N GLY A 147 1.73 13.76 0.88
CA GLY A 147 2.98 13.32 0.26
C GLY A 147 3.54 14.26 -0.81
N THR A 148 2.89 15.40 -1.08
CA THR A 148 3.37 16.43 -2.01
C THR A 148 3.97 17.59 -1.21
N THR A 149 5.25 17.87 -1.42
CA THR A 149 5.92 19.04 -0.83
C THR A 149 5.76 20.26 -1.73
N SER A 150 5.32 21.35 -1.15
CA SER A 150 5.21 22.68 -1.77
C SER A 150 5.83 23.74 -0.86
N TYR A 151 5.87 24.99 -1.31
CA TYR A 151 6.57 26.08 -0.66
C TYR A 151 5.70 27.34 -0.56
N LYS A 152 5.89 28.11 0.52
CA LYS A 152 5.29 29.43 0.74
C LYS A 152 6.38 30.41 1.18
N LEU A 153 6.27 31.67 0.76
CA LEU A 153 7.05 32.80 1.25
C LEU A 153 6.29 33.45 2.41
N ASP A 154 6.88 33.42 3.59
CA ASP A 154 6.37 34.06 4.81
C ASP A 154 7.13 35.37 5.05
N ILE A 155 6.42 36.48 5.27
CA ILE A 155 7.00 37.80 5.56
C ILE A 155 6.44 38.29 6.89
N ALA A 156 7.28 38.40 7.92
CA ALA A 156 6.89 38.80 9.27
C ALA A 156 7.69 40.01 9.77
N GLY A 157 7.03 40.93 10.48
CA GLY A 157 7.67 42.08 11.12
C GLY A 157 7.98 41.83 12.59
N THR A 158 9.06 42.45 13.09
CA THR A 158 9.47 42.36 14.50
C THR A 158 8.60 43.22 15.43
N ALA A 159 7.95 44.25 14.89
CA ALA A 159 7.12 45.21 15.64
C ALA A 159 5.62 45.11 15.29
N GLY A 160 5.21 44.06 14.58
CA GLY A 160 3.84 43.86 14.10
C GLY A 160 3.79 43.54 12.60
N THR A 161 2.57 43.37 12.08
CA THR A 161 2.33 43.04 10.67
C THR A 161 2.80 44.17 9.74
N PRO A 162 3.69 43.92 8.76
CA PRO A 162 4.13 44.94 7.83
C PRO A 162 3.00 45.46 6.93
N THR A 163 3.14 46.70 6.43
CA THR A 163 2.27 47.22 5.37
C THR A 163 2.83 46.84 4.00
N PHE A 164 1.96 46.54 3.05
CA PHE A 164 2.30 46.06 1.71
C PHE A 164 1.58 46.87 0.64
N SER A 165 2.30 47.38 -0.36
CA SER A 165 1.71 48.04 -1.52
C SER A 165 2.54 47.83 -2.77
N ASP A 166 1.92 47.37 -3.87
CA ASP A 166 2.57 47.36 -5.18
C ASP A 166 2.82 48.79 -5.67
N VAL A 167 3.93 49.00 -6.38
CA VAL A 167 4.35 50.30 -6.95
C VAL A 167 4.39 50.22 -8.47
N SER A 168 5.03 49.18 -9.02
CA SER A 168 5.03 48.88 -10.45
C SER A 168 4.85 47.38 -10.67
N GLY A 169 4.00 47.03 -11.65
CA GLY A 169 3.48 45.68 -11.77
C GLY A 169 2.55 45.32 -10.59
N ASN A 170 2.30 44.03 -10.41
CA ASN A 170 1.42 43.47 -9.38
C ASN A 170 2.11 42.32 -8.63
N ALA A 171 3.35 42.53 -8.20
CA ALA A 171 4.20 41.50 -7.61
C ALA A 171 3.60 40.86 -6.36
N LEU A 172 3.10 41.68 -5.42
CA LEU A 172 2.51 41.18 -4.18
C LEU A 172 1.22 40.41 -4.44
N ALA A 173 0.38 40.87 -5.37
CA ALA A 173 -0.83 40.17 -5.78
C ALA A 173 -0.51 38.85 -6.53
N SER A 174 0.55 38.84 -7.34
CA SER A 174 1.03 37.65 -8.08
C SER A 174 1.59 36.59 -7.14
N LEU A 175 2.38 37.00 -6.15
CA LEU A 175 2.81 36.13 -5.05
C LEU A 175 1.63 35.75 -4.13
N GLY A 176 0.53 36.50 -4.23
CA GLY A 176 -0.67 36.38 -3.42
C GLY A 176 -0.48 36.82 -1.96
N ILE A 177 0.56 37.60 -1.67
CA ILE A 177 0.68 38.28 -0.36
C ILE A 177 -0.53 39.20 -0.14
N THR A 178 -0.97 39.89 -1.19
CA THR A 178 -2.17 40.72 -1.21
C THR A 178 -3.24 40.13 -2.12
N GLN A 179 -4.51 40.42 -1.83
CA GLN A 179 -5.65 40.13 -2.69
C GLN A 179 -6.63 41.30 -2.69
N ARG A 180 -7.39 41.45 -3.76
CA ARG A 180 -8.56 42.34 -3.82
C ARG A 180 -9.83 41.55 -3.54
N SER A 181 -10.88 42.24 -3.12
CA SER A 181 -12.19 41.60 -2.89
C SER A 181 -12.86 41.27 -4.22
N PHE A 182 -13.71 40.24 -4.22
CA PHE A 182 -14.61 40.01 -5.36
C PHE A 182 -15.69 41.08 -5.39
N ALA A 183 -15.96 41.64 -6.56
CA ALA A 183 -17.02 42.63 -6.72
C ALA A 183 -18.40 42.00 -6.47
N ASN A 184 -18.61 40.76 -6.95
CA ASN A 184 -19.83 39.98 -6.75
C ASN A 184 -19.48 38.53 -6.38
N GLN A 185 -19.54 38.18 -5.09
CA GLN A 185 -19.32 36.81 -4.61
C GLN A 185 -20.66 36.06 -4.46
N LEU A 186 -20.91 35.07 -5.33
CA LEU A 186 -22.14 34.26 -5.29
C LEU A 186 -22.16 33.27 -4.13
N VAL A 187 -21.03 32.60 -3.86
CA VAL A 187 -20.88 31.58 -2.82
C VAL A 187 -19.50 31.72 -2.18
N THR A 188 -19.45 31.64 -0.85
CA THR A 188 -18.20 31.59 -0.08
C THR A 188 -17.67 30.16 -0.04
N ALA A 189 -16.38 29.98 -0.33
CA ALA A 189 -15.73 28.71 -0.08
C ALA A 189 -15.71 28.45 1.43
N GLN A 190 -16.22 27.30 1.85
CA GLN A 190 -16.30 26.91 3.24
C GLN A 190 -16.05 25.41 3.39
N ASP A 191 -15.53 25.03 4.55
CA ASP A 191 -15.43 23.62 4.93
C ASP A 191 -16.81 23.05 5.23
N ALA A 192 -16.99 21.76 4.99
CA ALA A 192 -18.19 21.06 5.38
C ALA A 192 -18.26 20.99 6.91
N ALA A 193 -19.41 21.34 7.47
CA ALA A 193 -19.72 21.17 8.89
C ALA A 193 -20.83 20.14 9.03
N TYR A 194 -20.63 19.15 9.91
CA TYR A 194 -21.58 18.07 10.14
C TYR A 194 -21.50 17.60 11.59
N SER A 195 -22.51 16.86 12.04
CA SER A 195 -22.51 16.21 13.34
C SER A 195 -22.56 14.70 13.14
N LEU A 196 -21.67 13.97 13.82
CA LEU A 196 -21.69 12.52 13.88
C LEU A 196 -21.89 12.12 15.34
N ASP A 197 -22.99 11.44 15.64
CA ASP A 197 -23.38 11.03 17.00
C ASP A 197 -23.34 12.16 18.03
N GLY A 198 -23.71 13.38 17.62
CA GLY A 198 -23.74 14.57 18.48
C GLY A 198 -22.39 15.32 18.59
N VAL A 199 -21.33 14.81 17.96
CA VAL A 199 -20.03 15.49 17.89
C VAL A 199 -19.97 16.33 16.62
N ASN A 200 -19.79 17.64 16.79
CA ASN A 200 -19.64 18.56 15.67
C ASN A 200 -18.23 18.43 15.08
N LEU A 201 -18.17 18.14 13.80
CA LEU A 201 -16.95 17.92 13.03
C LEU A 201 -16.93 18.84 11.81
N THR A 202 -15.72 19.11 11.34
CA THR A 202 -15.49 19.86 10.10
C THR A 202 -14.60 19.05 9.16
N SER A 203 -14.82 19.21 7.87
CA SER A 203 -14.03 18.56 6.82
C SER A 203 -13.80 19.52 5.67
N ALA A 204 -12.57 19.56 5.16
CA ALA A 204 -12.25 20.35 3.98
C ALA A 204 -12.97 19.87 2.72
N THR A 205 -13.46 18.63 2.68
CA THR A 205 -14.18 18.08 1.51
C THR A 205 -15.51 17.44 1.90
N ASN A 206 -16.39 17.26 0.92
CA ASN A 206 -17.64 16.53 1.08
C ASN A 206 -17.45 15.00 1.10
N SER A 207 -16.24 14.49 0.87
CA SER A 207 -15.91 13.06 0.92
C SER A 207 -14.98 12.78 2.10
N ILE A 208 -15.57 12.34 3.20
CA ILE A 208 -14.91 12.20 4.50
C ILE A 208 -14.45 10.76 4.67
N THR A 209 -13.15 10.54 4.82
CA THR A 209 -12.53 9.21 5.02
C THR A 209 -11.98 9.01 6.43
N THR A 210 -11.93 10.07 7.24
CA THR A 210 -11.24 10.09 8.54
C THR A 210 -12.19 9.97 9.74
N ALA A 211 -13.48 10.21 9.54
CA ALA A 211 -14.46 10.19 10.63
C ALA A 211 -14.73 8.78 11.17
N ILE A 212 -14.76 7.79 10.29
CA ILE A 212 -15.01 6.39 10.64
C ILE A 212 -13.91 5.54 9.98
N PRO A 213 -13.11 4.77 10.76
CA PRO A 213 -12.07 3.92 10.20
C PRO A 213 -12.61 2.99 9.13
N ASN A 214 -11.92 2.94 7.98
CA ASN A 214 -12.28 2.11 6.83
C ASN A 214 -13.65 2.42 6.20
N ALA A 215 -14.22 3.60 6.43
CA ALA A 215 -15.45 4.03 5.78
C ALA A 215 -15.27 5.39 5.10
N THR A 216 -16.05 5.62 4.05
CA THR A 216 -16.12 6.91 3.34
C THR A 216 -17.54 7.43 3.43
N LEU A 217 -17.71 8.61 4.03
CA LEU A 217 -18.98 9.33 4.11
C LEU A 217 -19.00 10.43 3.04
N THR A 218 -20.00 10.42 2.16
CA THR A 218 -20.19 11.49 1.17
C THR A 218 -21.37 12.36 1.57
N LEU A 219 -21.11 13.65 1.79
CA LEU A 219 -22.13 14.65 2.08
C LEU A 219 -22.73 15.18 0.76
N LEU A 220 -24.02 14.95 0.56
CA LEU A 220 -24.69 15.27 -0.71
C LEU A 220 -25.52 16.56 -0.64
N LYS A 221 -26.08 16.87 0.52
CA LYS A 221 -26.99 17.99 0.71
C LYS A 221 -26.92 18.49 2.14
N SER A 222 -27.11 19.79 2.33
CA SER A 222 -27.30 20.42 3.63
C SER A 222 -28.40 21.48 3.54
N ASN A 223 -28.92 21.87 4.71
CA ASN A 223 -29.76 23.04 4.89
C ASN A 223 -29.39 23.67 6.22
N GLU A 224 -28.98 24.95 6.20
CA GLU A 224 -28.47 25.64 7.38
C GLU A 224 -29.55 25.89 8.45
N THR A 225 -30.80 26.07 8.03
CA THR A 225 -31.93 26.35 8.93
C THR A 225 -32.57 25.08 9.49
N THR A 226 -32.54 23.99 8.73
CA THR A 226 -33.08 22.68 9.12
C THR A 226 -32.09 21.60 8.70
N PRO A 227 -31.07 21.29 9.52
CA PRO A 227 -30.07 20.28 9.19
C PRO A 227 -30.74 18.95 8.80
N GLU A 228 -30.39 18.44 7.62
CA GLU A 228 -30.84 17.14 7.15
C GLU A 228 -30.21 16.06 8.04
N THR A 229 -31.01 15.16 8.59
CA THR A 229 -30.52 14.06 9.44
C THR A 229 -30.65 12.73 8.69
N SER A 230 -29.66 11.86 8.86
CA SER A 230 -29.67 10.52 8.29
C SER A 230 -29.06 9.54 9.28
N THR A 231 -29.63 8.35 9.37
CA THR A 231 -29.10 7.26 10.19
C THR A 231 -28.28 6.33 9.31
N LEU A 232 -26.99 6.22 9.61
CA LEU A 232 -26.10 5.27 8.95
C LEU A 232 -26.03 4.00 9.80
N SER A 233 -26.35 2.85 9.20
CA SER A 233 -26.19 1.54 9.84
C SER A 233 -25.08 0.76 9.16
N LEU A 234 -24.08 0.36 9.94
CA LEU A 234 -23.07 -0.59 9.49
C LEU A 234 -23.53 -1.99 9.88
N SER A 235 -23.76 -2.84 8.89
CA SER A 235 -24.14 -4.23 9.08
C SER A 235 -23.18 -5.15 8.34
N LYS A 236 -23.14 -6.42 8.76
CA LYS A 236 -22.36 -7.45 8.07
C LYS A 236 -23.07 -7.81 6.76
N ASP A 237 -22.33 -7.82 5.67
CA ASP A 237 -22.84 -8.28 4.37
C ASP A 237 -22.87 -9.81 4.32
N THR A 238 -23.92 -10.38 4.90
CA THR A 238 -24.14 -11.84 4.92
C THR A 238 -24.41 -12.39 3.52
N ALA A 239 -24.98 -11.58 2.62
CA ALA A 239 -25.24 -11.96 1.24
C ALA A 239 -23.95 -12.21 0.47
N ALA A 240 -22.96 -11.31 0.59
CA ALA A 240 -21.63 -11.50 -0.01
C ALA A 240 -20.91 -12.75 0.52
N ILE A 241 -21.04 -13.06 1.82
CA ILE A 241 -20.48 -14.28 2.41
C ILE A 241 -21.14 -15.52 1.79
N LYS A 242 -22.48 -15.57 1.73
CA LYS A 242 -23.21 -16.68 1.11
C LYS A 242 -22.83 -16.86 -0.35
N ALA A 243 -22.71 -15.78 -1.12
CA ALA A 243 -22.32 -15.84 -2.52
C ALA A 243 -20.92 -16.46 -2.72
N LYS A 244 -19.94 -16.10 -1.88
CA LYS A 244 -18.59 -16.69 -1.93
C LYS A 244 -18.58 -18.17 -1.54
N ILE A 245 -19.36 -18.56 -0.53
CA ILE A 245 -19.50 -19.97 -0.14
C ILE A 245 -20.22 -20.78 -1.24
N GLY A 246 -21.21 -20.19 -1.90
CA GLY A 246 -21.87 -20.76 -3.08
C GLY A 246 -20.89 -20.97 -4.25
N THR A 247 -20.02 -19.99 -4.52
CA THR A 247 -18.99 -20.11 -5.56
C THR A 247 -18.03 -21.28 -5.28
N PHE A 248 -17.68 -21.53 -4.02
CA PHE A 248 -16.88 -22.70 -3.64
C PHE A 248 -17.62 -24.02 -3.93
N LYS A 249 -18.92 -24.09 -3.60
CA LYS A 249 -19.78 -25.24 -3.92
C LYS A 249 -19.81 -25.51 -5.42
N ASP A 250 -20.00 -24.46 -6.21
CA ASP A 250 -20.08 -24.56 -7.68
C ASP A 250 -18.74 -25.02 -8.27
N ALA A 251 -17.62 -24.44 -7.85
CA ALA A 251 -16.29 -24.83 -8.31
C ALA A 251 -15.94 -26.30 -7.99
N TYR A 252 -16.36 -26.79 -6.82
CA TYR A 252 -16.23 -28.22 -6.48
C TYR A 252 -17.07 -29.08 -7.43
N ASN A 253 -18.34 -28.71 -7.65
CA ASN A 253 -19.25 -29.47 -8.50
C ASN A 253 -18.76 -29.51 -9.95
N ASP A 254 -18.25 -28.40 -10.47
CA ASP A 254 -17.65 -28.32 -11.80
C ASP A 254 -16.44 -29.26 -11.93
N ALA A 255 -15.60 -29.35 -10.89
CA ALA A 255 -14.45 -30.26 -10.88
C ALA A 255 -14.89 -31.74 -10.86
N ILE A 256 -15.88 -32.09 -10.05
CA ILE A 256 -16.45 -33.44 -10.01
C ILE A 256 -17.10 -33.80 -11.35
N ASP A 257 -17.86 -32.88 -11.95
CA ASP A 257 -18.46 -33.06 -13.27
C ASP A 257 -17.42 -33.30 -14.35
N PHE A 258 -16.33 -32.53 -14.33
CA PHE A 258 -15.22 -32.72 -15.25
C PHE A 258 -14.61 -34.12 -15.09
N ILE A 259 -14.20 -34.50 -13.87
CA ILE A 259 -13.57 -35.80 -13.61
C ILE A 259 -14.47 -36.94 -14.10
N ARG A 260 -15.78 -36.88 -13.78
CA ARG A 260 -16.74 -37.94 -14.12
C ARG A 260 -17.08 -38.02 -15.58
N THR A 261 -17.21 -36.88 -16.26
CA THR A 261 -17.44 -36.85 -17.71
C THR A 261 -16.34 -37.62 -18.45
N TYR A 262 -15.10 -37.51 -18.00
CA TYR A 262 -13.96 -38.19 -18.61
C TYR A 262 -13.64 -39.57 -18.01
N SER A 263 -14.14 -39.91 -16.82
CA SER A 263 -13.95 -41.21 -16.18
C SER A 263 -15.16 -42.16 -16.31
N GLN A 264 -16.22 -41.77 -17.02
CA GLN A 264 -17.44 -42.57 -17.16
C GLN A 264 -17.24 -43.86 -17.97
N PHE A 265 -18.08 -44.86 -17.67
CA PHE A 265 -18.25 -46.08 -18.46
C PHE A 265 -19.73 -46.28 -18.77
N ASP A 266 -20.06 -46.31 -20.06
CA ASP A 266 -21.39 -46.60 -20.54
C ASP A 266 -21.57 -48.12 -20.66
N LYS A 267 -22.45 -48.67 -19.82
CA LYS A 267 -22.76 -50.11 -19.76
C LYS A 267 -23.54 -50.63 -20.98
N GLU A 268 -24.15 -49.76 -21.78
CA GLU A 268 -24.94 -50.12 -22.96
C GLU A 268 -24.07 -50.10 -24.22
N SER A 269 -23.29 -49.03 -24.41
CA SER A 269 -22.39 -48.89 -25.57
C SER A 269 -21.00 -49.50 -25.33
N PHE A 270 -20.68 -49.88 -24.09
CA PHE A 270 -19.33 -50.28 -23.65
C PHE A 270 -18.26 -49.21 -23.91
N ALA A 271 -18.67 -47.95 -24.10
CA ALA A 271 -17.76 -46.84 -24.30
C ALA A 271 -17.20 -46.34 -22.97
N SER A 272 -15.88 -46.14 -22.91
CA SER A 272 -15.18 -45.59 -21.76
C SER A 272 -14.63 -44.20 -22.07
N GLY A 273 -14.73 -43.28 -21.11
CA GLY A 273 -14.05 -42.00 -21.18
C GLY A 273 -12.52 -42.15 -21.12
N PRO A 274 -11.75 -41.13 -21.58
CA PRO A 274 -10.28 -41.17 -21.59
C PRO A 274 -9.60 -41.43 -20.24
N LEU A 275 -10.25 -41.10 -19.12
CA LEU A 275 -9.76 -41.29 -17.75
C LEU A 275 -10.40 -42.48 -17.05
N PHE A 276 -11.14 -43.34 -17.77
CA PHE A 276 -11.73 -44.53 -17.17
C PHE A 276 -10.64 -45.46 -16.64
N GLY A 277 -10.71 -45.78 -15.35
CA GLY A 277 -9.71 -46.60 -14.67
C GLY A 277 -8.41 -45.86 -14.33
N ASP A 278 -8.34 -44.54 -14.52
CA ASP A 278 -7.16 -43.76 -14.14
C ASP A 278 -7.03 -43.66 -12.60
N PRO A 279 -5.92 -44.14 -12.01
CA PRO A 279 -5.75 -44.17 -10.56
C PRO A 279 -5.54 -42.76 -9.95
N VAL A 280 -5.00 -41.81 -10.72
CA VAL A 280 -4.73 -40.45 -10.24
C VAL A 280 -6.03 -39.64 -10.18
N ALA A 281 -6.89 -39.77 -11.19
CA ALA A 281 -8.23 -39.15 -11.20
C ALA A 281 -9.09 -39.67 -10.04
N GLY A 282 -9.09 -40.99 -9.81
CA GLY A 282 -9.78 -41.60 -8.67
C GLY A 282 -9.23 -41.15 -7.31
N GLN A 283 -7.90 -41.04 -7.18
CA GLN A 283 -7.28 -40.53 -5.96
C GLN A 283 -7.64 -39.06 -5.68
N LEU A 284 -7.67 -38.22 -6.73
CA LEU A 284 -8.05 -36.81 -6.61
C LEU A 284 -9.49 -36.67 -6.12
N GLU A 285 -10.44 -37.40 -6.74
CA GLU A 285 -11.85 -37.41 -6.33
C GLU A 285 -12.01 -37.83 -4.85
N GLN A 286 -11.30 -38.88 -4.43
CA GLN A 286 -11.33 -39.36 -3.04
C GLN A 286 -10.75 -38.36 -2.04
N GLN A 287 -9.61 -37.74 -2.35
CA GLN A 287 -8.95 -36.79 -1.44
C GLN A 287 -9.75 -35.50 -1.29
N ILE A 288 -10.25 -34.95 -2.40
CA ILE A 288 -11.11 -33.76 -2.41
C ILE A 288 -12.40 -34.04 -1.60
N SER A 289 -13.05 -35.18 -1.84
CA SER A 289 -14.29 -35.54 -1.14
C SER A 289 -14.05 -35.81 0.34
N SER A 290 -12.97 -36.52 0.71
CA SER A 290 -12.62 -36.78 2.11
C SER A 290 -12.37 -35.50 2.90
N MET A 291 -11.81 -34.47 2.25
CA MET A 291 -11.49 -33.22 2.91
C MET A 291 -12.74 -32.52 3.46
N ILE A 292 -13.82 -32.49 2.66
CA ILE A 292 -15.09 -31.83 2.99
C ILE A 292 -15.72 -32.35 4.27
N PHE A 293 -15.61 -33.66 4.51
CA PHE A 293 -16.23 -34.35 5.65
C PHE A 293 -15.30 -34.50 6.84
N SER A 294 -14.01 -34.22 6.66
CA SER A 294 -13.05 -34.27 7.76
C SER A 294 -13.23 -33.10 8.72
N ASN A 295 -13.04 -33.37 10.01
CA ASN A 295 -12.96 -32.31 11.01
C ASN A 295 -11.68 -31.51 10.81
N ILE A 296 -11.80 -30.19 10.83
CA ILE A 296 -10.67 -29.28 10.70
C ILE A 296 -9.84 -29.37 12.00
N PRO A 297 -8.57 -29.83 11.93
CA PRO A 297 -7.75 -30.01 13.12
C PRO A 297 -7.55 -28.69 13.87
N GLY A 298 -7.77 -28.72 15.19
CA GLY A 298 -7.60 -27.58 16.09
C GLY A 298 -8.84 -26.70 16.26
N LEU A 299 -9.93 -26.93 15.51
CA LEU A 299 -11.23 -26.34 15.82
C LEU A 299 -11.92 -27.15 16.93
N THR A 300 -12.58 -26.43 17.83
CA THR A 300 -13.38 -26.99 18.93
C THR A 300 -14.75 -26.30 18.94
N GLY A 301 -15.77 -26.96 19.47
CA GLY A 301 -17.15 -26.44 19.49
C GLY A 301 -18.03 -26.99 18.36
N THR A 302 -19.03 -26.21 17.97
CA THR A 302 -20.10 -26.64 17.03
C THR A 302 -19.64 -26.66 15.57
N TYR A 303 -18.81 -25.70 15.17
CA TYR A 303 -18.45 -25.46 13.77
C TYR A 303 -17.05 -26.02 13.45
N THR A 304 -16.96 -27.34 13.28
CA THR A 304 -15.69 -28.07 13.12
C THR A 304 -15.49 -28.70 11.73
N ASN A 305 -16.54 -28.81 10.91
CA ASN A 305 -16.52 -29.35 9.55
C ASN A 305 -17.60 -28.70 8.68
N LEU A 306 -17.54 -28.84 7.36
CA LEU A 306 -18.47 -28.15 6.45
C LEU A 306 -19.93 -28.61 6.60
N THR A 307 -20.18 -29.83 7.10
CA THR A 307 -21.55 -30.30 7.35
C THR A 307 -22.26 -29.49 8.43
N SER A 308 -21.52 -28.99 9.43
CA SER A 308 -22.05 -28.14 10.50
C SER A 308 -22.60 -26.79 10.02
N ILE A 309 -22.27 -26.39 8.79
CA ILE A 309 -22.72 -25.13 8.17
C ILE A 309 -23.65 -25.37 6.97
N GLY A 310 -24.17 -26.60 6.82
CA GLY A 310 -25.22 -26.93 5.84
C GLY A 310 -24.73 -27.56 4.55
N PHE A 311 -23.44 -27.90 4.40
CA PHE A 311 -22.98 -28.66 3.24
C PHE A 311 -23.35 -30.15 3.36
N ASN A 312 -23.83 -30.74 2.27
CA ASN A 312 -24.08 -32.18 2.14
C ASN A 312 -23.57 -32.70 0.79
N LEU A 313 -23.39 -34.01 0.68
CA LEU A 313 -23.07 -34.69 -0.58
C LEU A 313 -24.32 -35.40 -1.10
N ASP A 314 -24.60 -35.29 -2.38
CA ASP A 314 -25.62 -36.12 -3.02
C ASP A 314 -25.05 -37.50 -3.44
N ASP A 315 -25.93 -38.37 -3.96
CA ASP A 315 -25.56 -39.70 -4.46
C ASP A 315 -24.57 -39.64 -5.63
N GLN A 316 -24.45 -38.47 -6.26
CA GLN A 316 -23.51 -38.16 -7.32
C GLN A 316 -22.26 -37.46 -6.80
N GLY A 317 -21.94 -37.50 -5.50
CA GLY A 317 -20.69 -36.90 -5.03
C GLY A 317 -20.62 -35.38 -5.26
N LYS A 318 -21.74 -34.69 -5.50
CA LYS A 318 -21.80 -33.24 -5.64
C LYS A 318 -22.20 -32.59 -4.32
N LEU A 319 -21.66 -31.40 -4.08
CA LEU A 319 -22.02 -30.58 -2.93
C LEU A 319 -23.38 -29.92 -3.13
N THR A 320 -24.21 -30.07 -2.10
CA THR A 320 -25.44 -29.31 -1.88
C THR A 320 -25.28 -28.43 -0.64
N LEU A 321 -26.04 -27.33 -0.56
CA LEU A 321 -25.92 -26.35 0.53
C LEU A 321 -27.31 -25.96 1.05
N ASP A 322 -27.54 -26.16 2.35
CA ASP A 322 -28.68 -25.62 3.06
C ASP A 322 -28.42 -24.15 3.46
N GLU A 323 -29.03 -23.22 2.72
CA GLU A 323 -28.88 -21.79 2.98
C GLU A 323 -29.45 -21.34 4.33
N GLY A 324 -30.43 -22.05 4.89
CA GLY A 324 -31.02 -21.74 6.20
C GLY A 324 -30.06 -22.04 7.33
N VAL A 325 -29.42 -23.22 7.28
CA VAL A 325 -28.35 -23.59 8.24
C VAL A 325 -27.17 -22.65 8.12
N LEU A 326 -26.74 -22.32 6.90
CA LEU A 326 -25.64 -21.38 6.68
C LEU A 326 -25.96 -19.97 7.23
N THR A 327 -27.17 -19.47 7.00
CA THR A 327 -27.60 -18.15 7.51
C THR A 327 -27.60 -18.13 9.04
N THR A 328 -28.00 -19.24 9.67
CA THR A 328 -27.94 -19.40 11.14
C THR A 328 -26.50 -19.39 11.64
N ALA A 329 -25.60 -20.12 10.98
CA ALA A 329 -24.18 -20.17 11.34
C ALA A 329 -23.49 -18.80 11.22
N ILE A 330 -23.74 -18.07 10.12
CA ILE A 330 -23.21 -16.71 9.90
C ILE A 330 -23.65 -15.76 11.01
N SER A 331 -24.91 -15.86 11.44
CA SER A 331 -25.49 -14.97 12.45
C SER A 331 -25.01 -15.30 13.86
N ALA A 332 -24.89 -16.59 14.19
CA ALA A 332 -24.53 -17.05 15.54
C ALA A 332 -23.04 -16.94 15.86
N ALA A 333 -22.15 -17.36 14.95
CA ALA A 333 -20.71 -17.42 15.21
C ALA A 333 -19.86 -17.09 13.97
N PRO A 334 -19.85 -15.82 13.52
CA PRO A 334 -19.17 -15.43 12.29
C PRO A 334 -17.64 -15.59 12.35
N ASN A 335 -17.03 -15.46 13.54
CA ASN A 335 -15.59 -15.66 13.70
C ASN A 335 -15.22 -17.15 13.59
N ASP A 336 -16.04 -18.04 14.15
CA ASP A 336 -15.81 -19.48 14.06
C ASP A 336 -15.99 -19.95 12.62
N LEU A 337 -17.03 -19.46 11.94
CA LEU A 337 -17.21 -19.69 10.51
C LEU A 337 -16.01 -19.20 9.70
N ALA A 338 -15.51 -17.99 9.96
CA ALA A 338 -14.32 -17.48 9.27
C ALA A 338 -13.11 -18.39 9.51
N ASN A 339 -12.89 -18.84 10.75
CA ASN A 339 -11.80 -19.74 11.12
C ASN A 339 -11.93 -21.14 10.50
N MET A 340 -13.13 -21.56 10.07
CA MET A 340 -13.28 -22.78 9.28
C MET A 340 -12.69 -22.66 7.88
N PHE A 341 -12.68 -21.47 7.28
CA PHE A 341 -12.18 -21.28 5.91
C PHE A 341 -10.73 -20.81 5.88
N LYS A 342 -10.29 -19.99 6.84
CA LYS A 342 -8.94 -19.40 6.86
C LYS A 342 -8.00 -20.08 7.85
N THR A 343 -6.69 -19.91 7.66
CA THR A 343 -5.71 -20.21 8.70
C THR A 343 -5.88 -19.24 9.87
N SER A 344 -5.90 -19.76 11.09
CA SER A 344 -6.05 -18.98 12.31
C SER A 344 -5.21 -19.56 13.44
N GLY A 345 -4.88 -18.74 14.43
CA GLY A 345 -4.25 -19.22 15.65
C GLY A 345 -4.89 -18.62 16.90
N LEU A 346 -4.83 -19.38 17.98
CA LEU A 346 -5.34 -18.97 19.29
C LEU A 346 -4.27 -19.23 20.35
N GLY A 347 -3.79 -18.17 20.98
CA GLY A 347 -2.96 -18.27 22.18
C GLY A 347 -3.80 -18.62 23.40
N SER A 348 -3.22 -19.35 24.34
CA SER A 348 -3.87 -19.66 25.62
C SER A 348 -3.90 -18.47 26.58
N THR A 349 -3.14 -17.41 26.31
CA THR A 349 -3.07 -16.18 27.11
C THR A 349 -3.19 -14.95 26.21
N ASN A 350 -3.51 -13.80 26.82
CA ASN A 350 -3.67 -12.54 26.06
C ASN A 350 -2.32 -12.00 25.54
N GLU A 351 -1.23 -12.39 26.18
CA GLU A 351 0.14 -12.02 25.82
C GLU A 351 0.65 -12.81 24.60
N LEU A 352 0.01 -13.93 24.25
CA LEU A 352 0.38 -14.76 23.11
C LEU A 352 -0.62 -14.57 21.96
N GLN A 353 -0.17 -13.97 20.88
CA GLN A 353 -1.02 -13.67 19.74
C GLN A 353 -0.48 -14.31 18.46
N TYR A 354 -1.36 -14.94 17.69
CA TYR A 354 -1.04 -15.41 16.35
C TYR A 354 -0.96 -14.22 15.39
N ILE A 355 0.08 -14.21 14.56
CA ILE A 355 0.30 -13.15 13.57
C ILE A 355 0.17 -13.71 12.16
N SER A 356 0.94 -14.75 11.84
CA SER A 356 0.95 -15.38 10.53
C SER A 356 1.55 -16.78 10.58
N SER A 357 1.43 -17.52 9.48
CA SER A 357 2.06 -18.83 9.30
C SER A 357 2.40 -19.04 7.84
N SER A 358 3.34 -19.94 7.55
CA SER A 358 3.66 -20.35 6.19
C SER A 358 2.82 -21.55 5.75
N ALA A 359 2.89 -21.91 4.46
CA ALA A 359 2.30 -23.14 3.94
C ALA A 359 2.89 -24.40 4.60
N LYS A 360 4.16 -24.34 5.07
CA LYS A 360 4.84 -25.45 5.74
C LYS A 360 4.52 -25.56 7.23
N SER A 361 3.90 -24.55 7.83
CA SER A 361 3.41 -24.68 9.20
C SER A 361 2.32 -25.76 9.25
N ILE A 362 2.40 -26.67 10.21
CA ILE A 362 1.41 -27.75 10.35
C ILE A 362 0.37 -27.33 11.39
N ALA A 363 -0.90 -27.69 11.19
CA ALA A 363 -1.91 -27.46 12.21
C ALA A 363 -1.55 -28.22 13.51
N SER A 364 -1.79 -27.61 14.67
CA SER A 364 -1.42 -28.23 15.96
C SER A 364 -2.28 -29.45 16.29
N GLY A 365 -3.45 -29.60 15.65
CA GLY A 365 -4.40 -30.66 15.95
C GLY A 365 -5.05 -30.45 17.31
N THR A 366 -5.25 -31.52 18.07
CA THR A 366 -5.90 -31.47 19.39
C THR A 366 -5.00 -30.93 20.49
N SER A 367 -3.68 -30.98 20.31
CA SER A 367 -2.69 -30.52 21.29
C SER A 367 -2.05 -29.23 20.78
N ALA A 368 -2.30 -28.12 21.47
CA ALA A 368 -1.69 -26.83 21.17
C ALA A 368 -0.15 -26.91 21.29
N TYR A 369 0.55 -26.02 20.59
CA TYR A 369 2.00 -25.91 20.65
C TYR A 369 2.44 -25.13 21.89
N ASP A 370 3.20 -25.76 22.78
CA ASP A 370 3.78 -25.07 23.93
C ASP A 370 4.76 -23.99 23.48
N VAL A 371 4.66 -22.80 24.07
CA VAL A 371 5.54 -21.66 23.78
C VAL A 371 6.39 -21.41 25.01
N ASN A 372 7.71 -21.53 24.85
CA ASN A 372 8.68 -21.32 25.92
C ASN A 372 9.60 -20.15 25.58
N ILE A 373 9.66 -19.15 26.45
CA ILE A 373 10.47 -17.94 26.27
C ILE A 373 11.74 -18.04 27.11
N THR A 374 12.90 -17.95 26.48
CA THR A 374 14.21 -18.02 27.14
C THR A 374 14.81 -16.64 27.41
N ALA A 375 14.47 -15.62 26.62
CA ALA A 375 14.83 -14.23 26.87
C ALA A 375 13.73 -13.28 26.39
N LEU A 376 13.51 -12.20 27.13
CA LEU A 376 12.51 -11.19 26.80
C LEU A 376 13.05 -10.19 25.77
N ALA A 377 12.14 -9.64 24.97
CA ALA A 377 12.46 -8.50 24.12
C ALA A 377 12.67 -7.24 24.97
N THR A 378 13.71 -6.47 24.66
CA THR A 378 13.96 -5.15 25.28
C THR A 378 14.05 -4.07 24.22
N LYS A 379 13.97 -2.81 24.63
CA LYS A 379 14.14 -1.65 23.75
C LYS A 379 15.54 -1.07 23.92
N GLY A 380 16.08 -0.49 22.85
CA GLY A 380 17.25 0.39 22.98
C GLY A 380 16.90 1.57 23.87
N SER A 381 17.74 1.86 24.87
CA SER A 381 17.53 2.97 25.80
C SER A 381 18.85 3.65 26.09
N TYR A 382 18.87 4.98 26.02
CA TYR A 382 20.00 5.81 26.40
C TYR A 382 19.55 6.84 27.44
N THR A 383 20.33 7.01 28.51
CA THR A 383 20.10 8.05 29.52
C THR A 383 21.30 8.98 29.51
N GLY A 384 21.04 10.29 29.49
CA GLY A 384 22.09 11.31 29.53
C GLY A 384 23.01 11.15 30.73
N GLU A 385 24.22 11.68 30.62
CA GLU A 385 25.27 11.57 31.63
C GLU A 385 24.99 12.51 32.81
N THR A 386 24.57 13.74 32.51
CA THR A 386 24.36 14.82 33.50
C THR A 386 22.90 15.29 33.50
N ALA A 387 22.36 15.61 34.68
CA ALA A 387 21.02 16.19 34.80
C ALA A 387 21.06 17.68 34.49
N GLN A 388 20.11 18.16 33.69
CA GLN A 388 19.97 19.59 33.42
C GLN A 388 19.30 20.28 34.62
N THR A 389 20.01 21.19 35.27
CA THR A 389 19.51 21.99 36.40
C THR A 389 19.37 23.47 36.08
N LEU A 390 19.92 23.92 34.93
CA LEU A 390 19.87 25.29 34.42
C LEU A 390 19.36 25.31 32.97
N ALA A 391 18.71 26.40 32.56
CA ALA A 391 18.27 26.59 31.18
C ALA A 391 19.48 26.63 30.21
N SER A 392 19.28 26.17 28.97
CA SER A 392 20.38 26.04 28.01
C SER A 392 21.03 27.39 27.70
N THR A 393 22.35 27.50 27.84
CA THR A 393 23.06 28.77 27.60
C THR A 393 23.42 28.97 26.13
N ALA A 394 23.56 27.88 25.37
CA ALA A 394 23.89 27.86 23.95
C ALA A 394 22.91 26.98 23.15
N THR A 395 22.89 27.17 21.83
CA THR A 395 22.18 26.26 20.91
C THR A 395 22.88 24.90 20.88
N GLU A 396 22.11 23.85 21.09
CA GLU A 396 22.57 22.45 21.09
C GLU A 396 22.03 21.73 19.83
N ILE A 397 22.82 20.81 19.29
CA ILE A 397 22.47 19.96 18.14
C ILE A 397 22.60 18.51 18.60
N LEU A 398 21.46 17.83 18.70
CA LEU A 398 21.39 16.40 18.96
C LEU A 398 21.41 15.65 17.63
N SER A 399 22.50 14.92 17.36
CA SER A 399 22.63 14.12 16.15
C SER A 399 22.25 12.66 16.45
N PHE A 400 21.14 12.22 15.87
CA PHE A 400 20.62 10.86 15.98
C PHE A 400 21.16 9.98 14.86
N GLY A 401 21.70 8.81 15.20
CA GLY A 401 22.20 7.81 14.26
C GLY A 401 21.65 6.41 14.54
N GLY A 402 22.20 5.40 13.85
CA GLY A 402 21.76 4.01 13.93
C GLY A 402 20.82 3.60 12.80
N SER A 403 20.64 2.29 12.61
CA SER A 403 19.92 1.77 11.44
C SER A 403 18.45 2.15 11.42
N MET A 404 17.85 2.48 12.58
CA MET A 404 16.48 2.99 12.67
C MET A 404 16.34 4.42 12.13
N ILE A 405 17.39 5.25 12.21
CA ILE A 405 17.37 6.65 11.79
C ILE A 405 17.73 6.80 10.29
N GLY A 406 18.51 5.85 9.78
CA GLY A 406 18.97 5.79 8.40
C GLY A 406 20.50 5.82 8.30
N THR A 407 21.01 5.85 7.07
CA THR A 407 22.46 5.88 6.79
C THR A 407 23.09 7.24 7.08
N THR A 408 22.29 8.32 7.04
CA THR A 408 22.72 9.68 7.38
C THR A 408 22.16 10.10 8.75
N PRO A 409 23.00 10.55 9.69
CA PRO A 409 22.53 11.07 10.97
C PRO A 409 21.53 12.21 10.81
N TYR A 410 20.53 12.26 11.69
CA TYR A 410 19.54 13.34 11.74
C TYR A 410 19.90 14.32 12.85
N ALA A 411 20.10 15.59 12.49
CA ALA A 411 20.41 16.65 13.44
C ALA A 411 19.13 17.36 13.90
N LEU A 412 18.88 17.36 15.20
CA LEU A 412 17.81 18.11 15.85
C LEU A 412 18.40 19.31 16.60
N THR A 413 17.99 20.52 16.23
CA THR A 413 18.41 21.75 16.92
C THR A 413 17.53 22.03 18.14
N ILE A 414 18.17 22.25 19.28
CA ILE A 414 17.61 22.72 20.54
C ILE A 414 18.10 24.15 20.75
N ASN A 415 17.17 25.09 20.90
CA ASN A 415 17.50 26.51 20.99
C ASN A 415 18.08 26.87 22.37
N SER A 416 18.92 27.91 22.42
CA SER A 416 19.30 28.54 23.68
C SER A 416 18.05 28.97 24.48
N GLY A 417 18.12 28.85 25.80
CA GLY A 417 17.02 29.08 26.74
C GLY A 417 16.12 27.86 26.99
N SER A 418 16.25 26.76 26.23
CA SER A 418 15.42 25.57 26.42
C SER A 418 15.71 24.86 27.75
N SER A 419 14.63 24.46 28.43
CA SER A 419 14.65 23.52 29.55
C SER A 419 14.68 22.06 29.07
N LEU A 420 14.94 21.12 29.97
CA LEU A 420 14.90 19.69 29.65
C LEU A 420 13.51 19.24 29.15
N SER A 421 12.45 19.84 29.69
CA SER A 421 11.08 19.59 29.26
C SER A 421 10.82 20.08 27.83
N ASP A 422 11.43 21.20 27.43
CA ASP A 422 11.35 21.71 26.06
C ASP A 422 12.07 20.76 25.11
N THR A 423 13.24 20.24 25.50
CA THR A 423 13.98 19.23 24.73
C THR A 423 13.17 17.95 24.55
N VAL A 424 12.54 17.43 25.61
CA VAL A 424 11.64 16.26 25.54
C VAL A 424 10.48 16.52 24.57
N THR A 425 9.83 17.68 24.70
CA THR A 425 8.71 18.08 23.83
C THR A 425 9.16 18.18 22.37
N ARG A 426 10.35 18.75 22.14
CA ARG A 426 10.92 18.91 20.80
C ARG A 426 11.23 17.59 20.13
N ILE A 427 11.79 16.61 20.86
CA ILE A 427 12.03 15.25 20.35
C ILE A 427 10.71 14.53 20.05
N ASN A 428 9.77 14.55 20.99
CA ASN A 428 8.50 13.82 20.87
C ASN A 428 7.54 14.42 19.83
N SER A 429 7.73 15.68 19.44
CA SER A 429 6.94 16.36 18.41
C SER A 429 7.66 16.46 17.05
N ASP A 430 8.91 16.00 16.97
CA ASP A 430 9.70 16.10 15.74
C ASP A 430 9.14 15.18 14.66
N SER A 431 9.05 15.69 13.42
CA SER A 431 8.45 14.95 12.31
C SER A 431 9.16 13.65 11.96
N LYS A 432 10.47 13.53 12.23
CA LYS A 432 11.24 12.32 11.95
C LYS A 432 11.36 11.41 13.18
N LEU A 433 11.50 11.98 14.38
CA LEU A 433 11.80 11.20 15.58
C LEU A 433 10.55 10.73 16.35
N LYS A 434 9.41 11.44 16.25
CA LYS A 434 8.21 11.15 17.05
C LYS A 434 7.71 9.71 16.91
N ASP A 435 7.93 9.06 15.77
CA ASP A 435 7.46 7.69 15.49
C ASP A 435 8.53 6.63 15.80
N LEU A 436 9.77 7.05 16.08
CA LEU A 436 10.93 6.17 16.26
C LEU A 436 11.37 6.08 17.72
N VAL A 437 11.38 7.19 18.44
CA VAL A 437 11.83 7.26 19.84
C VAL A 437 10.80 7.94 20.74
N LEU A 438 10.93 7.71 22.03
CA LEU A 438 10.21 8.39 23.10
C LEU A 438 11.23 9.00 24.06
N ALA A 439 11.22 10.32 24.17
CA ALA A 439 11.99 11.05 25.17
C ALA A 439 11.18 11.24 26.46
N SER A 440 11.84 11.15 27.60
CA SER A 440 11.27 11.41 28.93
C SER A 440 12.35 11.91 29.89
N ILE A 441 11.94 12.35 31.08
CA ILE A 441 12.84 12.69 32.19
C ILE A 441 12.81 11.51 33.16
N ASP A 442 13.97 10.96 33.50
CA ASP A 442 14.06 9.85 34.45
C ASP A 442 13.90 10.31 35.91
N GLY A 443 13.88 9.36 36.86
CA GLY A 443 13.73 9.66 38.28
C GLY A 443 14.88 10.47 38.90
N THR A 444 15.97 10.70 38.16
CA THR A 444 17.13 11.48 38.58
C THR A 444 17.22 12.85 37.88
N GLY A 445 16.24 13.21 37.06
CA GLY A 445 16.23 14.48 36.32
C GLY A 445 17.05 14.47 35.03
N LYS A 446 17.40 13.30 34.50
CA LYS A 446 18.19 13.15 33.26
C LYS A 446 17.29 12.87 32.07
N LEU A 447 17.72 13.30 30.87
CA LEU A 447 17.05 12.94 29.62
C LEU A 447 17.20 11.44 29.37
N LYS A 448 16.08 10.72 29.30
CA LYS A 448 16.02 9.34 28.84
C LYS A 448 15.40 9.31 27.44
N ILE A 449 16.03 8.62 26.51
CA ILE A 449 15.51 8.36 25.17
C ILE A 449 15.40 6.85 25.01
N GLU A 450 14.21 6.38 24.64
CA GLU A 450 13.92 4.97 24.44
C GLU A 450 13.37 4.73 23.03
N SER A 451 13.81 3.67 22.36
CA SER A 451 13.23 3.25 21.09
C SER A 451 11.76 2.85 21.27
N LYS A 452 10.89 3.24 20.33
CA LYS A 452 9.51 2.73 20.29
C LYS A 452 9.46 1.27 19.81
N LYS A 453 10.48 0.82 19.08
CA LYS A 453 10.61 -0.55 18.58
C LYS A 453 11.41 -1.42 19.56
N PHE A 454 10.87 -2.60 19.88
CA PHE A 454 11.57 -3.65 20.60
C PHE A 454 12.59 -4.36 19.69
N GLY A 455 13.63 -4.92 20.29
CA GLY A 455 14.58 -5.77 19.60
C GLY A 455 15.78 -5.06 19.01
N ALA A 456 16.61 -5.84 18.30
CA ALA A 456 17.83 -5.34 17.69
C ALA A 456 17.56 -4.31 16.58
N GLY A 457 16.38 -4.39 15.95
CA GLY A 457 15.92 -3.42 14.95
C GLY A 457 15.56 -2.04 15.51
N GLY A 458 15.42 -1.90 16.83
CA GLY A 458 15.20 -0.62 17.53
C GLY A 458 16.49 0.04 17.99
N ASN A 459 17.56 -0.08 17.21
CA ASN A 459 18.85 0.51 17.56
C ASN A 459 18.94 1.98 17.14
N PHE A 460 19.56 2.79 17.98
CA PHE A 460 19.89 4.17 17.66
C PHE A 460 21.12 4.62 18.44
N SER A 461 21.69 5.74 18.00
CA SER A 461 22.67 6.50 18.78
C SER A 461 22.22 7.95 18.85
N VAL A 462 22.69 8.66 19.86
CA VAL A 462 22.47 10.10 20.01
C VAL A 462 23.77 10.73 20.52
N ILE A 463 24.17 11.84 19.93
CA ILE A 463 25.33 12.64 20.37
C ILE A 463 24.95 14.11 20.41
N SER A 464 25.51 14.84 21.35
CA SER A 464 25.43 16.30 21.40
C SER A 464 26.68 16.93 20.78
N ASN A 465 26.54 18.11 20.17
CA ASN A 465 27.68 18.95 19.80
C ASN A 465 28.34 19.63 21.01
N LEU A 466 27.73 19.55 22.21
CA LEU A 466 28.24 20.11 23.46
C LEU A 466 28.66 19.00 24.42
N ALA A 467 29.61 19.27 25.31
CA ALA A 467 29.95 18.37 26.41
C ALA A 467 28.78 18.28 27.41
N ALA A 468 28.60 17.14 28.08
CA ALA A 468 27.50 16.97 29.03
C ALA A 468 27.67 17.94 30.19
N ALA A 469 26.66 18.76 30.46
CA ALA A 469 26.70 19.78 31.49
C ALA A 469 25.32 19.98 32.13
N THR A 470 25.25 20.78 33.19
CA THR A 470 24.01 21.10 33.90
C THR A 470 23.12 22.09 33.15
N ASP A 471 23.61 22.69 32.08
CA ASP A 471 22.95 23.68 31.24
C ASP A 471 22.77 23.22 29.78
N ASN A 472 22.60 21.91 29.55
CA ASN A 472 22.21 21.33 28.27
C ASN A 472 21.51 19.98 28.46
N SER A 473 21.20 19.25 27.38
CA SER A 473 20.51 17.95 27.42
C SER A 473 21.18 16.87 28.28
N GLY A 474 22.48 17.04 28.61
CA GLY A 474 23.26 16.09 29.38
C GLY A 474 23.75 14.87 28.59
N ILE A 475 23.48 14.77 27.29
CA ILE A 475 23.95 13.65 26.43
C ILE A 475 25.47 13.70 26.23
N GLY A 476 26.04 14.89 26.04
CA GLY A 476 27.48 15.07 25.87
C GLY A 476 28.05 14.70 24.50
N ALA A 477 29.34 15.02 24.34
CA ALA A 477 30.09 14.92 23.08
C ALA A 477 31.00 13.68 22.98
N LEU A 478 31.10 12.85 24.03
CA LEU A 478 32.17 11.85 24.10
C LEU A 478 31.95 10.65 23.17
N ALA A 479 32.87 10.56 22.20
CA ALA A 479 33.36 9.38 21.47
C ALA A 479 32.30 8.46 20.84
N ALA A 480 31.82 8.83 19.64
CA ALA A 480 30.99 8.00 18.74
C ALA A 480 29.80 7.33 19.45
N GLY A 481 28.69 8.07 19.57
CA GLY A 481 27.42 7.63 20.18
C GLY A 481 27.23 6.12 20.16
N THR A 482 27.48 5.49 21.31
CA THR A 482 27.33 4.05 21.48
C THR A 482 25.92 3.69 21.06
N THR A 483 25.84 2.85 20.03
CA THR A 483 24.55 2.44 19.50
C THR A 483 23.86 1.59 20.55
N VAL A 484 22.81 2.14 21.17
CA VAL A 484 21.98 1.40 22.11
C VAL A 484 21.07 0.49 21.31
N THR A 485 21.04 -0.78 21.68
CA THR A 485 20.33 -1.82 20.92
C THR A 485 19.48 -2.62 21.90
N GLY A 486 18.20 -2.81 21.54
CA GLY A 486 17.32 -3.72 22.26
C GLY A 486 17.68 -5.18 21.94
N THR A 487 17.25 -6.09 22.79
CA THR A 487 17.37 -7.54 22.56
C THR A 487 16.07 -8.08 21.98
N ASP A 488 16.14 -8.98 21.02
CA ASP A 488 14.96 -9.68 20.51
C ASP A 488 14.50 -10.75 21.52
N VAL A 489 13.21 -11.10 21.49
CA VAL A 489 12.67 -12.24 22.23
C VAL A 489 13.37 -13.52 21.78
N GLN A 490 13.66 -14.43 22.69
CA GLN A 490 14.20 -15.76 22.35
C GLN A 490 13.30 -16.84 22.95
N GLY A 491 13.17 -17.96 22.25
CA GLY A 491 12.31 -19.04 22.70
C GLY A 491 12.16 -20.19 21.70
N THR A 492 11.25 -21.10 22.04
CA THR A 492 10.86 -22.24 21.21
C THR A 492 9.35 -22.30 21.07
N ILE A 493 8.89 -22.90 19.96
CA ILE A 493 7.47 -23.19 19.71
C ILE A 493 7.37 -24.69 19.50
N ASN A 494 6.55 -25.37 20.30
CA ASN A 494 6.44 -26.84 20.32
C ASN A 494 7.80 -27.55 20.50
N GLY A 495 8.70 -26.94 21.29
CA GLY A 495 10.08 -27.44 21.47
C GLY A 495 11.03 -27.22 20.28
N GLU A 496 10.54 -26.72 19.15
CA GLU A 496 11.36 -26.37 17.99
C GLU A 496 11.92 -24.94 18.14
N ALA A 497 13.18 -24.73 17.74
CA ALA A 497 13.83 -23.44 17.85
C ALA A 497 13.14 -22.38 16.98
N ALA A 498 13.04 -21.16 17.50
CA ALA A 498 12.43 -20.04 16.81
C ALA A 498 13.29 -18.78 16.91
N THR A 499 13.29 -17.96 15.86
CA THR A 499 14.06 -16.73 15.74
C THR A 499 13.23 -15.54 16.21
N GLY A 500 13.82 -14.74 17.09
CA GLY A 500 13.25 -13.48 17.56
C GLY A 500 13.39 -12.34 16.56
N ASN A 501 12.39 -11.47 16.52
CA ASN A 501 12.48 -10.15 15.91
C ASN A 501 11.60 -9.18 16.70
N GLY A 502 12.22 -8.36 17.55
CA GLY A 502 11.51 -7.61 18.58
C GLY A 502 10.74 -8.56 19.51
N GLN A 503 9.43 -8.37 19.60
CA GLN A 503 8.53 -9.22 20.38
C GLN A 503 7.95 -10.39 19.58
N PHE A 504 8.29 -10.50 18.30
CA PHE A 504 7.83 -11.60 17.45
C PHE A 504 8.78 -12.78 17.55
N LEU A 505 8.21 -13.98 17.61
CA LEU A 505 8.93 -15.23 17.57
C LEU A 505 8.48 -16.01 16.33
N VAL A 506 9.43 -16.39 15.46
CA VAL A 506 9.17 -17.03 14.17
C VAL A 506 9.82 -18.40 14.13
N GLY A 507 9.05 -19.47 13.91
CA GLY A 507 9.62 -20.81 13.78
C GLY A 507 10.58 -20.90 12.58
N ASN A 508 11.74 -21.49 12.82
CA ASN A 508 12.86 -21.50 11.87
C ASN A 508 12.58 -22.31 10.60
N VAL A 509 13.29 -21.98 9.53
CA VAL A 509 13.31 -22.79 8.29
C VAL A 509 13.85 -24.18 8.61
N GLY A 510 13.15 -25.22 8.14
CA GLY A 510 13.49 -26.62 8.41
C GLY A 510 12.82 -27.22 9.65
N ASN A 511 12.08 -26.42 10.44
CA ASN A 511 11.26 -26.95 11.54
C ASN A 511 10.17 -27.87 10.98
N ALA A 512 9.94 -29.02 11.63
CA ALA A 512 9.01 -30.03 11.13
C ALA A 512 7.55 -29.58 11.24
N LYS A 513 7.21 -28.76 12.24
CA LYS A 513 5.82 -28.31 12.48
C LYS A 513 5.65 -26.80 12.43
N THR A 514 6.64 -26.05 12.91
CA THR A 514 6.49 -24.61 13.17
C THR A 514 7.16 -23.72 12.13
N GLU A 515 7.69 -24.26 11.03
CA GLU A 515 8.37 -23.46 10.01
C GLU A 515 7.51 -22.28 9.54
N GLY A 516 7.99 -21.06 9.76
CA GLY A 516 7.32 -19.82 9.38
C GLY A 516 6.07 -19.47 10.21
N LEU A 517 5.78 -20.18 11.31
CA LEU A 517 4.77 -19.78 12.29
C LEU A 517 5.28 -18.58 13.07
N GLN A 518 4.60 -17.44 12.96
CA GLN A 518 4.91 -16.21 13.66
C GLN A 518 3.88 -15.92 14.75
N ILE A 519 4.38 -15.72 15.96
CA ILE A 519 3.60 -15.30 17.12
C ILE A 519 4.18 -14.02 17.70
N LEU A 520 3.34 -13.24 18.37
CA LEU A 520 3.73 -12.08 19.16
C LEU A 520 3.63 -12.45 20.64
N TYR A 521 4.68 -12.15 21.41
CA TYR A 521 4.69 -12.29 22.86
C TYR A 521 4.89 -10.94 23.55
N THR A 522 3.89 -10.47 24.29
CA THR A 522 3.92 -9.18 25.01
C THR A 522 4.08 -9.31 26.52
N GLY A 523 4.32 -10.52 27.03
CA GLY A 523 4.45 -10.77 28.46
C GLY A 523 5.82 -10.38 29.02
N THR A 524 5.95 -10.50 30.33
CA THR A 524 7.14 -10.05 31.10
C THR A 524 7.86 -11.21 31.81
N THR A 525 7.47 -12.45 31.54
CA THR A 525 8.01 -13.65 32.19
C THR A 525 8.72 -14.56 31.18
N THR A 526 9.71 -15.31 31.66
CA THR A 526 10.38 -16.36 30.91
C THR A 526 9.91 -17.74 31.38
N GLY A 527 10.20 -18.79 30.60
CA GLY A 527 9.74 -20.16 30.82
C GLY A 527 8.56 -20.52 29.93
N LEU A 528 7.76 -21.51 30.34
CA LEU A 528 6.52 -21.87 29.65
C LEU A 528 5.47 -20.77 29.87
N VAL A 529 5.22 -19.98 28.83
CA VAL A 529 4.34 -18.79 28.92
C VAL A 529 2.91 -19.09 28.48
N GLY A 530 2.69 -20.24 27.83
CA GLY A 530 1.38 -20.68 27.36
C GLY A 530 1.50 -21.61 26.17
N SER A 531 0.39 -21.82 25.46
CA SER A 531 0.32 -22.63 24.25
C SER A 531 -0.37 -21.90 23.11
N MET A 532 -0.06 -22.31 21.88
CA MET A 532 -0.55 -21.73 20.63
C MET A 532 -1.23 -22.82 19.81
N SER A 533 -2.54 -22.72 19.62
CA SER A 533 -3.26 -23.59 18.69
C SER A 533 -3.18 -22.99 17.30
N LEU A 534 -2.58 -23.70 16.34
CA LEU A 534 -2.59 -23.33 14.92
C LEU A 534 -3.62 -24.18 14.18
N ARG A 535 -4.51 -23.52 13.45
CA ARG A 535 -5.61 -24.12 12.70
C ARG A 535 -5.43 -23.78 11.23
N LYS A 536 -5.45 -24.79 10.36
CA LYS A 536 -5.58 -24.59 8.91
C LYS A 536 -7.02 -24.82 8.51
N GLY A 537 -7.73 -23.76 8.16
CA GLY A 537 -9.09 -23.86 7.62
C GLY A 537 -9.14 -24.60 6.29
N MET A 538 -10.34 -24.96 5.86
CA MET A 538 -10.65 -25.69 4.63
C MET A 538 -10.14 -24.98 3.38
N GLY A 539 -10.17 -23.65 3.33
CA GLY A 539 -9.62 -22.91 2.19
C GLY A 539 -8.12 -23.18 2.03
N THR A 540 -7.37 -23.09 3.14
CA THR A 540 -5.94 -23.40 3.16
C THR A 540 -5.67 -24.86 2.86
N GLN A 541 -6.41 -25.79 3.47
CA GLN A 541 -6.22 -27.23 3.22
C GLN A 541 -6.52 -27.59 1.75
N THR A 542 -7.55 -26.98 1.15
CA THR A 542 -7.92 -27.22 -0.26
C THR A 542 -6.81 -26.68 -1.14
N ASN A 543 -6.29 -25.50 -0.83
CA ASN A 543 -5.17 -24.91 -1.55
C ASN A 543 -3.90 -25.75 -1.44
N ASP A 544 -3.57 -26.28 -0.24
CA ASP A 544 -2.42 -27.16 -0.02
C ASP A 544 -2.56 -28.48 -0.82
N LEU A 545 -3.77 -29.06 -0.83
CA LEU A 545 -4.09 -30.24 -1.62
C LEU A 545 -3.94 -29.95 -3.12
N MET A 546 -4.56 -28.87 -3.61
CA MET A 546 -4.49 -28.48 -5.03
C MET A 546 -3.05 -28.19 -5.45
N THR A 547 -2.25 -27.56 -4.60
CA THR A 547 -0.82 -27.35 -4.85
C THR A 547 -0.08 -28.67 -5.02
N THR A 548 -0.40 -29.69 -4.21
CA THR A 548 0.23 -31.03 -4.32
C THR A 548 -0.06 -31.70 -5.67
N PHE A 549 -1.22 -31.49 -6.27
CA PHE A 549 -1.55 -32.05 -7.59
C PHE A 549 -1.07 -31.18 -8.76
N LEU A 550 -1.21 -29.86 -8.64
CA LEU A 550 -1.04 -28.89 -9.72
C LEU A 550 0.34 -28.25 -9.76
N ASP A 551 1.24 -28.56 -8.83
CA ASP A 551 2.60 -28.03 -8.86
C ASP A 551 3.27 -28.37 -10.21
N SER A 552 3.74 -27.33 -10.89
CA SER A 552 4.27 -27.41 -12.25
C SER A 552 5.57 -28.22 -12.37
N VAL A 553 6.24 -28.51 -11.25
CA VAL A 553 7.52 -29.21 -11.25
C VAL A 553 7.36 -30.63 -10.71
N ASN A 554 6.73 -30.75 -9.54
CA ASN A 554 6.66 -31.96 -8.71
C ASN A 554 5.22 -32.43 -8.43
N GLY A 555 4.21 -31.77 -9.00
CA GLY A 555 2.81 -32.13 -8.76
C GLY A 555 2.46 -33.51 -9.31
N THR A 556 1.49 -34.18 -8.68
CA THR A 556 1.05 -35.53 -9.09
C THR A 556 0.59 -35.57 -10.55
N LEU A 557 -0.15 -34.54 -11.01
CA LEU A 557 -0.62 -34.48 -12.40
C LEU A 557 0.55 -34.23 -13.36
N THR A 558 1.49 -33.37 -12.99
CA THR A 558 2.74 -33.16 -13.75
C THR A 558 3.55 -34.44 -13.87
N ALA A 559 3.64 -35.24 -12.81
CA ALA A 559 4.34 -36.53 -12.85
C ALA A 559 3.64 -37.55 -13.76
N SER A 560 2.30 -37.59 -13.73
CA SER A 560 1.50 -38.42 -14.64
C SER A 560 1.71 -38.02 -16.10
N ASP A 561 1.64 -36.71 -16.41
CA ASP A 561 1.88 -36.17 -17.75
C ASP A 561 3.28 -36.52 -18.28
N LYS A 562 4.32 -36.34 -17.47
CA LYS A 562 5.69 -36.75 -17.81
C LYS A 562 5.80 -38.25 -18.10
N THR A 563 5.10 -39.08 -17.33
CA THR A 563 5.09 -40.54 -17.52
C THR A 563 4.42 -40.92 -18.83
N LEU A 564 3.24 -40.36 -19.12
CA LEU A 564 2.54 -40.58 -20.39
C LEU A 564 3.37 -40.09 -21.57
N LYS A 565 4.03 -38.93 -21.44
CA LYS A 565 4.92 -38.41 -22.48
C LYS A 565 6.10 -39.33 -22.76
N SER A 566 6.72 -39.90 -21.74
CA SER A 566 7.78 -40.90 -21.91
C SER A 566 7.27 -42.16 -22.64
N GLN A 567 6.05 -42.61 -22.33
CA GLN A 567 5.44 -43.75 -23.02
C GLN A 567 5.17 -43.44 -24.50
N PHE A 568 4.70 -42.23 -24.83
CA PHE A 568 4.55 -41.81 -26.22
C PHE A 568 5.89 -41.81 -26.96
N ASP A 569 6.93 -41.22 -26.35
CA ASP A 569 8.26 -41.15 -26.95
C ASP A 569 8.84 -42.57 -27.18
N ASP A 570 8.61 -43.51 -26.25
CA ASP A 570 9.02 -44.91 -26.39
C ASP A 570 8.27 -45.64 -27.52
N ILE A 571 6.95 -45.43 -27.62
CA ILE A 571 6.12 -46.03 -28.68
C ILE A 571 6.53 -45.49 -30.06
N ASP A 572 6.76 -44.18 -30.18
CA ASP A 572 7.22 -43.55 -31.43
C ASP A 572 8.59 -44.11 -31.86
N SER A 573 9.48 -44.38 -30.91
CA SER A 573 10.75 -45.06 -31.15
C SER A 573 10.54 -46.48 -31.68
N GLN A 574 9.65 -47.27 -31.06
CA GLN A 574 9.31 -48.63 -31.52
C GLN A 574 8.71 -48.64 -32.94
N ILE A 575 7.82 -47.69 -33.24
CA ILE A 575 7.24 -47.52 -34.58
C ILE A 575 8.34 -47.23 -35.60
N THR A 576 9.28 -46.35 -35.25
CA THR A 576 10.42 -45.99 -36.10
C THR A 576 11.32 -47.20 -36.39
N ASP A 577 11.62 -48.00 -35.38
CA ASP A 577 12.41 -49.22 -35.53
C ASP A 577 11.68 -50.27 -36.38
N LEU A 578 10.37 -50.45 -36.17
CA LEU A 578 9.56 -51.37 -36.95
C LEU A 578 9.53 -50.97 -38.43
N ASN A 579 9.33 -49.68 -38.72
CA ASN A 579 9.35 -49.15 -40.08
C ASN A 579 10.71 -49.36 -40.75
N THR A 580 11.80 -49.16 -40.03
CA THR A 580 13.17 -49.43 -40.50
C THR A 580 13.35 -50.91 -40.84
N ARG A 581 12.90 -51.82 -39.97
CA ARG A 581 12.95 -53.28 -40.22
C ARG A 581 12.11 -53.70 -41.42
N MET A 582 10.90 -53.14 -41.58
CA MET A 582 10.05 -53.40 -42.75
C MET A 582 10.73 -52.94 -44.04
N ALA A 583 11.36 -51.76 -44.05
CA ALA A 583 12.09 -51.24 -45.21
C ALA A 583 13.28 -52.14 -45.59
N LEU A 584 14.07 -52.59 -44.61
CA LEU A 584 15.18 -53.53 -44.83
C LEU A 584 14.68 -54.87 -45.38
N LYS A 585 13.57 -55.39 -44.84
CA LYS A 585 12.99 -56.65 -45.32
C LYS A 585 12.48 -56.51 -46.76
N ARG A 586 11.88 -55.38 -47.11
CA ARG A 586 11.46 -55.08 -48.49
C ARG A 586 12.67 -55.05 -49.43
N ALA A 587 13.75 -54.39 -49.04
CA ALA A 587 14.98 -54.32 -49.83
C ALA A 587 15.62 -55.72 -50.04
N ASP A 588 15.68 -56.56 -49.00
CA ASP A 588 16.16 -57.95 -49.11
C ASP A 588 15.31 -58.78 -50.08
N LEU A 589 13.98 -58.69 -49.97
CA LEU A 589 13.06 -59.39 -50.87
C LEU A 589 13.19 -58.91 -52.31
N GLN A 590 13.32 -57.60 -52.54
CA GLN A 590 13.58 -57.02 -53.86
C GLN A 590 14.90 -57.56 -54.44
N ALA A 591 15.98 -57.57 -53.67
CA ALA A 591 17.27 -58.09 -54.11
C ALA A 591 17.25 -59.60 -54.42
N LYS A 592 16.47 -60.38 -53.66
CA LYS A 592 16.25 -61.81 -53.94
C LYS A 592 15.45 -62.03 -55.21
N PHE A 593 14.43 -61.22 -55.44
CA PHE A 593 13.64 -61.25 -56.66
C PHE A 593 14.50 -60.94 -57.90
N THR A 594 15.32 -59.87 -57.85
CA THR A 594 16.25 -59.53 -58.94
C THR A 594 17.24 -60.66 -59.24
N ARG A 595 17.84 -61.29 -58.21
CA ARG A 595 18.73 -62.44 -58.41
C ARG A 595 18.03 -63.65 -59.04
N MET A 596 16.76 -63.85 -58.71
CA MET A 596 15.95 -64.93 -59.28
C MET A 596 15.64 -64.67 -60.76
N GLU A 597 15.31 -63.42 -61.12
CA GLU A 597 15.14 -62.99 -62.52
C GLU A 597 16.43 -63.19 -63.34
N GLU A 598 17.58 -62.80 -62.80
CA GLU A 598 18.88 -63.03 -63.45
C GLU A 598 19.16 -64.53 -63.66
N ALA A 599 18.87 -65.37 -62.66
CA ALA A 599 19.04 -66.81 -62.77
C ALA A 599 18.10 -67.42 -63.81
N ILE A 600 16.84 -67.00 -63.86
CA ILE A 600 15.86 -67.44 -64.87
C ILE A 600 16.32 -67.01 -66.26
N SER A 601 16.74 -65.75 -66.44
CA SER A 601 17.26 -65.24 -67.71
C SER A 601 18.48 -66.05 -68.17
N LYS A 602 19.39 -66.40 -67.24
CA LYS A 602 20.54 -67.25 -67.53
C LYS A 602 20.13 -68.66 -67.95
N ILE A 603 19.17 -69.28 -67.25
CA ILE A 603 18.62 -70.60 -67.60
C ILE A 603 17.93 -70.56 -68.97
N GLN A 604 17.16 -69.52 -69.27
CA GLN A 604 16.52 -69.33 -70.57
C GLN A 604 17.57 -69.18 -71.68
N SER A 605 18.65 -68.42 -71.45
CA SER A 605 19.76 -68.30 -72.40
C SER A 605 20.48 -69.63 -72.62
N GLN A 606 20.71 -70.41 -71.56
CA GLN A 606 21.32 -71.73 -71.63
C GLN A 606 20.41 -72.73 -72.34
N GLY A 607 19.11 -72.70 -72.08
CA GLY A 607 18.11 -73.52 -72.79
C GLY A 607 18.07 -73.18 -74.29
N SER A 608 18.17 -71.90 -74.62
CA SER A 608 18.26 -71.44 -76.01
C SER A 608 19.56 -71.91 -76.70
N GLN A 609 20.69 -71.86 -76.00
CA GLN A 609 21.98 -72.40 -76.49
C GLN A 609 21.95 -73.92 -76.65
N LEU A 610 21.34 -74.65 -75.72
CA LEU A 610 21.16 -76.10 -75.82
C LEU A 610 20.26 -76.48 -77.00
N ALA A 611 19.18 -75.73 -77.21
CA ALA A 611 18.30 -75.91 -78.36
C ALA A 611 19.04 -75.68 -79.68
N ALA A 612 19.90 -74.66 -79.74
CA ALA A 612 20.75 -74.37 -80.91
C ALA A 612 21.81 -75.45 -81.18
N LEU A 613 22.36 -76.10 -80.15
CA LEU A 613 23.28 -77.25 -80.29
C LEU A 613 22.59 -78.49 -80.85
N LYS A 614 21.29 -78.67 -80.59
CA LYS A 614 20.49 -79.80 -81.06
C LYS A 614 20.08 -79.70 -82.53
N THR A 615 20.16 -78.51 -83.12
CA THR A 615 19.90 -78.28 -84.56
C THR A 615 21.12 -78.46 -85.45
N THR A 616 22.31 -78.69 -84.88
CA THR A 616 23.58 -78.83 -85.62
C THR A 616 24.10 -80.26 -85.69
N SER A 617 23.33 -81.23 -85.21
CA SER A 617 23.53 -82.69 -85.33
C SER A 617 22.43 -83.29 -86.19
#